data_AF-A0A954IJ52-F1
#
_entry.id   AF-A0A954IJ52-F1
#
_cell.length_a   1.000
_cell.length_b   1.000
_cell.length_c   1.000
_cell.angle_alpha   90.00
_cell.angle_beta   90.00
_cell.angle_gamma   90.00
#
_symmetry.space_group_name_H-M   'P 1'
#
loop_
_entity.id
_entity.type
_entity.pdbx_description
1 polymer ?
#
loop_
_entity_poly.entity_id
_entity_poly.type
_entity_poly.pdbx_seq_one_letter_code
_entity_poly.pdbx_strand_id
1 'polypeptide(L)'
;LHFGDVVLFRSDYSDTYYQPLPEGRRFIADILDRKAPGYPDPDPDCMELLGRRNVMTLGTDSASMGPLPDLAEPTHYAGLKYGMIWTEGATNLKAIPPTGAFYCMLGPRHEGGPYGEGRAFSIVGGELPGRLIESCRRKRAIDLSPVLSPRYPLTSPGFGTGEHRQVYLKIDFLYSEYLDMWHHGHLMDSMAGTHLVPPSYALPPRDTAVQYSPEVRAWLEDYEQRFGKRGTSSMTTEQVPIEWTCGNARVIDVRFLIGSTQSSQWPASPEITAEHIRQHEQQAGPLATGDVVIFHTGHVARHLKPAPGDTGLWADPLSGRAEGWPAPGPECIAYLKSRGIRCVATDAPDLGGVDPRRALMTYWMLGSREMVGVEFLTSVDQVPSDAWFLFAAVKVRDCHGGPGRAIVLY
;
A
#
# COMPACT_ATOMS: atom_id res chain seq x y z
N LEU A 1 2.92 -23.88 18.61
CA LEU A 1 2.04 -22.77 18.99
C LEU A 1 2.62 -22.09 20.21
N HIS A 2 3.23 -20.95 19.97
CA HIS A 2 3.83 -20.08 20.96
C HIS A 2 3.74 -18.63 20.48
N PHE A 3 4.27 -17.69 21.27
CA PHE A 3 4.34 -16.28 20.87
C PHE A 3 4.99 -16.08 19.49
N GLY A 4 4.34 -15.27 18.67
CA GLY A 4 4.73 -14.97 17.29
C GLY A 4 4.29 -16.00 16.25
N ASP A 5 3.63 -17.10 16.64
CA ASP A 5 2.93 -17.95 15.67
C ASP A 5 1.61 -17.28 15.24
N VAL A 6 1.25 -17.47 13.97
CA VAL A 6 -0.06 -17.12 13.41
C VAL A 6 -0.86 -18.40 13.18
N VAL A 7 -2.11 -18.45 13.61
CA VAL A 7 -3.00 -19.59 13.36
C VAL A 7 -4.08 -19.21 12.36
N LEU A 8 -4.14 -19.93 11.25
CA LEU A 8 -5.14 -19.75 10.20
C LEU A 8 -6.10 -20.93 10.19
N PHE A 9 -7.37 -20.68 10.49
CA PHE A 9 -8.46 -21.64 10.40
C PHE A 9 -8.92 -21.73 8.95
N ARG A 10 -8.76 -22.92 8.38
CA ARG A 10 -9.13 -23.20 6.99
C ARG A 10 -10.27 -24.21 6.96
N SER A 11 -11.35 -23.84 6.32
CA SER A 11 -12.53 -24.67 6.09
C SER A 11 -12.90 -24.79 4.60
N ASP A 12 -12.15 -24.13 3.71
CA ASP A 12 -12.44 -23.95 2.28
C ASP A 12 -13.77 -23.20 2.04
N TYR A 13 -14.26 -22.47 3.06
CA TYR A 13 -15.54 -21.77 3.01
C TYR A 13 -15.50 -20.60 2.02
N SER A 14 -14.48 -19.73 2.11
CA SER A 14 -14.27 -18.67 1.13
C SER A 14 -14.08 -19.21 -0.29
N ASP A 15 -13.34 -20.31 -0.44
CA ASP A 15 -13.05 -20.91 -1.75
C ASP A 15 -14.33 -21.42 -2.42
N THR A 16 -15.34 -21.79 -1.62
CA THR A 16 -16.63 -22.27 -2.12
C THR A 16 -17.63 -21.13 -2.34
N TYR A 17 -17.73 -20.18 -1.40
CA TYR A 17 -18.89 -19.28 -1.31
C TYR A 17 -18.58 -17.80 -1.56
N TYR A 18 -17.31 -17.39 -1.62
CA TYR A 18 -16.97 -16.02 -2.04
C TYR A 18 -17.13 -15.90 -3.56
N GLN A 19 -18.30 -15.42 -3.99
CA GLN A 19 -18.72 -15.33 -5.39
C GLN A 19 -19.33 -13.94 -5.69
N PRO A 20 -19.43 -13.54 -6.96
CA PRO A 20 -20.24 -12.39 -7.36
C PRO A 20 -21.69 -12.51 -6.89
N LEU A 21 -22.35 -11.37 -6.67
CA LEU A 21 -23.78 -11.36 -6.40
C LEU A 21 -24.57 -11.68 -7.68
N PRO A 22 -25.71 -12.39 -7.58
CA PRO A 22 -26.41 -12.78 -6.35
C PRO A 22 -25.89 -14.05 -5.65
N GLU A 23 -25.09 -14.90 -6.29
CA GLU A 23 -24.63 -16.19 -5.73
C GLU A 23 -23.81 -16.02 -4.44
N GLY A 24 -23.04 -14.93 -4.35
CA GLY A 24 -22.24 -14.57 -3.17
C GLY A 24 -23.04 -14.28 -1.90
N ARG A 25 -24.37 -14.18 -1.98
CA ARG A 25 -25.23 -14.07 -0.79
C ARG A 25 -25.02 -15.21 0.19
N ARG A 26 -24.67 -16.40 -0.30
CA ARG A 26 -24.37 -17.57 0.52
C ARG A 26 -23.23 -17.34 1.51
N PHE A 27 -22.28 -16.46 1.18
CA PHE A 27 -21.10 -16.19 2.02
C PHE A 27 -21.47 -15.61 3.39
N ILE A 28 -22.46 -14.70 3.45
CA ILE A 28 -22.88 -14.00 4.67
C ILE A 28 -24.40 -14.03 4.83
N ALA A 29 -25.12 -13.37 3.91
CA ALA A 29 -26.52 -13.00 4.08
C ALA A 29 -27.44 -14.20 4.31
N ASP A 30 -27.27 -15.29 3.54
CA ASP A 30 -28.16 -16.44 3.65
C ASP A 30 -27.98 -17.21 4.97
N ILE A 31 -26.81 -17.12 5.63
CA ILE A 31 -26.63 -17.66 6.99
C ILE A 31 -27.38 -16.81 8.00
N LEU A 32 -27.23 -15.48 7.93
CA LEU A 32 -27.89 -14.55 8.85
C LEU A 32 -29.43 -14.64 8.71
N ASP A 33 -29.92 -14.83 7.49
CA ASP A 33 -31.33 -15.09 7.17
C ASP A 33 -31.80 -16.50 7.59
N ARG A 34 -30.92 -17.34 8.16
CA ARG A 34 -31.19 -18.74 8.54
C ARG A 34 -31.64 -19.63 7.37
N LYS A 35 -31.21 -19.31 6.15
CA LYS A 35 -31.47 -20.08 4.92
C LYS A 35 -30.37 -21.11 4.63
N ALA A 36 -29.23 -21.01 5.30
CA ALA A 36 -28.10 -21.92 5.17
C ALA A 36 -27.41 -22.17 6.52
N PRO A 37 -26.71 -23.30 6.72
CA PRO A 37 -25.92 -23.53 7.92
C PRO A 37 -24.77 -22.53 8.04
N GLY A 38 -24.41 -22.21 9.29
CA GLY A 38 -23.26 -21.37 9.64
C GLY A 38 -21.93 -21.92 9.13
N TYR A 39 -20.93 -21.04 9.10
CA TYR A 39 -19.56 -21.40 8.72
C TYR A 39 -18.79 -21.99 9.92
N PRO A 40 -17.79 -22.87 9.67
CA PRO A 40 -16.93 -23.40 10.73
C PRO A 40 -16.02 -22.32 11.32
N ASP A 41 -15.79 -22.34 12.64
CA ASP A 41 -14.84 -21.44 13.30
C ASP A 41 -14.48 -21.89 14.72
N PRO A 42 -13.47 -21.28 15.39
CA PRO A 42 -13.12 -21.63 16.75
C PRO A 42 -14.20 -21.16 17.74
N ASP A 43 -14.44 -21.95 18.76
CA ASP A 43 -15.26 -21.56 19.90
C ASP A 43 -14.44 -20.80 20.97
N PRO A 44 -15.07 -20.30 22.05
CA PRO A 44 -14.36 -19.61 23.11
C PRO A 44 -13.22 -20.41 23.75
N ASP A 45 -13.39 -21.72 23.97
CA ASP A 45 -12.37 -22.57 24.60
C ASP A 45 -11.12 -22.70 23.73
N CYS A 46 -11.29 -22.75 22.40
CA CYS A 46 -10.19 -22.69 21.46
C CYS A 46 -9.42 -21.35 21.58
N MET A 47 -10.13 -20.22 21.67
CA MET A 47 -9.50 -18.90 21.87
C MET A 47 -8.76 -18.80 23.20
N GLU A 48 -9.33 -19.33 24.29
CA GLU A 48 -8.65 -19.42 25.60
C GLU A 48 -7.35 -20.21 25.51
N LEU A 49 -7.38 -21.36 24.83
CA LEU A 49 -6.20 -22.21 24.64
C LEU A 49 -5.08 -21.47 23.89
N LEU A 50 -5.43 -20.78 22.80
CA LEU A 50 -4.48 -20.01 22.00
C LEU A 50 -3.93 -18.82 22.77
N GLY A 51 -4.77 -18.12 23.53
CA GLY A 51 -4.39 -16.99 24.38
C GLY A 51 -3.42 -17.39 25.47
N ARG A 52 -3.66 -18.51 26.15
CA ARG A 52 -2.75 -19.09 27.15
C ARG A 52 -1.40 -19.50 26.57
N ARG A 53 -1.32 -19.72 25.24
CA ARG A 53 -0.08 -20.01 24.51
C ARG A 53 0.58 -18.76 23.91
N ASN A 54 0.03 -17.57 24.19
CA ASN A 54 0.47 -16.29 23.63
C ASN A 54 0.40 -16.23 22.10
N VAL A 55 -0.52 -16.96 21.46
CA VAL A 55 -0.79 -16.82 20.03
C VAL A 55 -1.69 -15.58 19.85
N MET A 56 -1.13 -14.51 19.28
CA MET A 56 -1.77 -13.20 19.26
C MET A 56 -2.42 -12.84 17.91
N THR A 57 -2.15 -13.61 16.87
CA THR A 57 -2.63 -13.30 15.52
C THR A 57 -3.29 -14.54 14.93
N LEU A 58 -4.54 -14.40 14.51
CA LEU A 58 -5.33 -15.48 13.92
C LEU A 58 -5.86 -15.08 12.55
N GLY A 59 -6.43 -16.03 11.83
CA GLY A 59 -7.22 -15.74 10.63
C GLY A 59 -8.20 -16.87 10.35
N THR A 60 -9.29 -16.57 9.66
CA THR A 60 -10.31 -17.54 9.26
C THR A 60 -10.75 -17.26 7.83
N ASP A 61 -11.05 -18.32 7.06
CA ASP A 61 -11.70 -18.20 5.74
C ASP A 61 -13.23 -18.09 5.82
N SER A 62 -13.76 -18.09 7.04
CA SER A 62 -15.13 -17.72 7.36
C SER A 62 -15.33 -16.21 7.31
N ALA A 63 -16.58 -15.77 7.15
CA ALA A 63 -16.88 -14.35 6.98
C ALA A 63 -16.79 -13.51 8.27
N SER A 64 -16.81 -14.14 9.44
CA SER A 64 -16.51 -13.54 10.74
C SER A 64 -15.95 -14.62 11.67
N MET A 65 -15.30 -14.23 12.76
CA MET A 65 -14.70 -15.09 13.79
C MET A 65 -15.75 -15.57 14.79
N GLY A 66 -15.92 -16.89 14.86
CA GLY A 66 -16.77 -17.59 15.82
C GLY A 66 -18.03 -18.19 15.18
N PRO A 67 -18.45 -19.40 15.59
CA PRO A 67 -19.60 -20.06 14.99
C PRO A 67 -20.91 -19.29 15.18
N LEU A 68 -21.70 -19.20 14.11
CA LEU A 68 -23.10 -18.75 14.18
C LEU A 68 -24.01 -19.88 14.68
N PRO A 69 -25.13 -19.56 15.37
CA PRO A 69 -25.66 -18.21 15.57
C PRO A 69 -25.13 -17.48 16.83
N ASP A 70 -24.73 -18.20 17.87
CA ASP A 70 -24.65 -17.61 19.22
C ASP A 70 -23.21 -17.54 19.79
N LEU A 71 -22.18 -17.96 19.04
CA LEU A 71 -20.79 -18.02 19.53
C LEU A 71 -19.87 -16.95 18.94
N ALA A 72 -20.30 -16.17 17.96
CA ALA A 72 -19.49 -15.09 17.38
C ALA A 72 -18.97 -14.12 18.46
N GLU A 73 -19.87 -13.50 19.22
CA GLU A 73 -19.52 -12.55 20.28
C GLU A 73 -18.71 -13.19 21.44
N PRO A 74 -19.13 -14.34 22.02
CA PRO A 74 -18.32 -15.03 23.03
C PRO A 74 -16.90 -15.37 22.56
N THR A 75 -16.74 -15.75 21.29
CA THR A 75 -15.42 -16.05 20.69
C THR A 75 -14.57 -14.79 20.62
N HIS A 76 -15.17 -13.65 20.25
CA HIS A 76 -14.50 -12.36 20.26
C HIS A 76 -14.01 -12.00 21.67
N TYR A 77 -14.87 -12.09 22.70
CA TYR A 77 -14.47 -11.77 24.08
C TYR A 77 -13.36 -12.68 24.60
N ALA A 78 -13.42 -13.97 24.30
CA ALA A 78 -12.40 -14.93 24.72
C ALA A 78 -11.02 -14.63 24.10
N GLY A 79 -10.97 -14.17 22.85
CA GLY A 79 -9.73 -13.78 22.18
C GLY A 79 -9.25 -12.37 22.53
N LEU A 80 -10.11 -11.37 22.40
CA LEU A 80 -9.77 -9.94 22.55
C LEU A 80 -9.25 -9.60 23.95
N LYS A 81 -9.69 -10.30 25.00
CA LYS A 81 -9.17 -10.09 26.36
C LYS A 81 -7.66 -10.36 26.50
N TYR A 82 -7.08 -11.16 25.61
CA TYR A 82 -5.64 -11.38 25.53
C TYR A 82 -4.92 -10.34 24.67
N GLY A 83 -5.66 -9.53 23.90
CA GLY A 83 -5.12 -8.61 22.89
C GLY A 83 -4.88 -9.26 21.53
N MET A 84 -5.63 -10.32 21.20
CA MET A 84 -5.54 -10.96 19.88
C MET A 84 -6.06 -10.04 18.77
N ILE A 85 -5.52 -10.23 17.57
CA ILE A 85 -6.00 -9.63 16.32
C ILE A 85 -6.24 -10.74 15.29
N TRP A 86 -7.14 -10.53 14.33
CA TRP A 86 -7.37 -11.53 13.30
C TRP A 86 -7.89 -11.00 11.98
N THR A 87 -7.74 -11.83 10.96
CA THR A 87 -8.30 -11.64 9.62
C THR A 87 -9.54 -12.49 9.44
N GLU A 88 -10.65 -11.86 9.07
CA GLU A 88 -11.88 -12.52 8.67
C GLU A 88 -12.04 -12.45 7.15
N GLY A 89 -12.63 -13.47 6.55
CA GLY A 89 -12.79 -13.57 5.09
C GLY A 89 -11.48 -13.78 4.35
N ALA A 90 -10.49 -14.43 4.96
CA ALA A 90 -9.26 -14.81 4.27
C ALA A 90 -9.60 -15.73 3.08
N THR A 91 -8.84 -15.62 1.98
CA THR A 91 -9.03 -16.46 0.79
C THR A 91 -7.74 -17.19 0.45
N ASN A 92 -7.85 -18.30 -0.29
CA ASN A 92 -6.71 -19.08 -0.77
C ASN A 92 -5.85 -19.69 0.34
N LEU A 93 -6.40 -19.91 1.55
CA LEU A 93 -5.67 -20.58 2.64
C LEU A 93 -5.20 -21.99 2.23
N LYS A 94 -5.87 -22.61 1.24
CA LYS A 94 -5.48 -23.88 0.65
C LYS A 94 -4.10 -23.91 0.01
N ALA A 95 -3.59 -22.77 -0.44
CA ALA A 95 -2.28 -22.67 -1.07
C ALA A 95 -1.12 -22.61 -0.05
N ILE A 96 -1.42 -22.48 1.25
CA ILE A 96 -0.42 -22.31 2.31
C ILE A 96 -0.03 -23.68 2.89
N PRO A 97 1.27 -23.97 3.09
CA PRO A 97 1.68 -25.20 3.78
C PRO A 97 1.16 -25.23 5.24
N PRO A 98 0.99 -26.41 5.85
CA PRO A 98 0.47 -26.50 7.22
C PRO A 98 1.28 -25.73 8.27
N THR A 99 2.59 -25.55 8.05
CA THR A 99 3.48 -24.76 8.91
C THR A 99 4.62 -24.13 8.09
N GLY A 100 5.29 -23.13 8.65
CA GLY A 100 6.52 -22.54 8.08
C GLY A 100 6.31 -21.40 7.09
N ALA A 101 5.07 -21.04 6.77
CA ALA A 101 4.76 -19.84 5.99
C ALA A 101 4.89 -18.56 6.83
N PHE A 102 5.42 -17.49 6.25
CA PHE A 102 5.28 -16.16 6.82
C PHE A 102 3.94 -15.59 6.37
N TYR A 103 3.09 -15.20 7.32
CA TYR A 103 1.78 -14.59 7.07
C TYR A 103 1.79 -13.11 7.45
N CYS A 104 1.15 -12.27 6.63
CA CYS A 104 0.98 -10.87 6.93
C CYS A 104 -0.36 -10.36 6.40
N MET A 105 -1.02 -9.50 7.19
CA MET A 105 -2.15 -8.66 6.75
C MET A 105 -1.71 -7.21 6.82
N LEU A 106 -1.76 -6.52 5.68
CA LEU A 106 -1.45 -5.09 5.59
C LEU A 106 -2.67 -4.36 5.06
N GLY A 107 -2.96 -3.20 5.67
CA GLY A 107 -4.08 -2.35 5.30
C GLY A 107 -3.86 -0.92 5.78
N PRO A 108 -4.56 0.06 5.21
CA PRO A 108 -4.43 1.46 5.59
C PRO A 108 -4.63 1.67 7.10
N ARG A 109 -3.90 2.63 7.67
CA ARG A 109 -3.93 2.88 9.12
C ARG A 109 -4.91 4.00 9.44
N HIS A 110 -6.13 3.67 9.79
CA HIS A 110 -7.12 4.69 10.14
C HIS A 110 -7.01 5.16 11.59
N GLU A 111 -7.09 6.46 11.80
CA GLU A 111 -7.08 7.03 13.15
C GLU A 111 -8.31 6.59 13.97
N GLY A 112 -8.03 5.92 15.10
CA GLY A 112 -9.08 5.41 15.99
C GLY A 112 -9.95 4.34 15.33
N GLY A 113 -9.43 3.66 14.30
CA GLY A 113 -10.10 2.56 13.61
C GLY A 113 -10.16 1.29 14.47
N PRO A 114 -11.35 0.78 14.83
CA PRO A 114 -11.56 -0.47 15.59
C PRO A 114 -11.35 -1.72 14.72
N TYR A 115 -11.56 -1.57 13.41
CA TYR A 115 -11.42 -2.57 12.36
C TYR A 115 -11.08 -1.83 11.06
N GLY A 116 -10.61 -2.54 10.04
CA GLY A 116 -10.25 -1.95 8.76
C GLY A 116 -10.05 -3.00 7.68
N GLU A 117 -10.09 -2.55 6.43
CA GLU A 117 -9.79 -3.37 5.27
C GLU A 117 -8.28 -3.66 5.15
N GLY A 118 -7.95 -4.76 4.47
CA GLY A 118 -6.57 -5.08 4.19
C GLY A 118 -6.41 -6.16 3.13
N ARG A 119 -5.16 -6.40 2.74
CA ARG A 119 -4.75 -7.52 1.91
C ARG A 119 -3.87 -8.45 2.76
N ALA A 120 -4.37 -9.66 2.97
CA ALA A 120 -3.58 -10.75 3.53
C ALA A 120 -2.81 -11.48 2.41
N PHE A 121 -1.59 -11.89 2.72
CA PHE A 121 -0.78 -12.75 1.85
C PHE A 121 0.21 -13.56 2.67
N SER A 122 0.86 -14.53 2.03
CA SER A 122 1.90 -15.33 2.66
C SER A 122 3.10 -15.52 1.75
N ILE A 123 4.29 -15.55 2.36
CA ILE A 123 5.55 -15.90 1.71
C ILE A 123 5.87 -17.34 2.13
N VAL A 124 6.10 -18.20 1.14
CA VAL A 124 6.28 -19.64 1.31
C VAL A 124 7.51 -20.12 0.56
N GLY A 125 8.11 -21.22 1.02
CA GLY A 125 9.27 -21.85 0.38
C GLY A 125 10.59 -21.13 0.62
N GLY A 126 11.69 -21.89 0.57
CA GLY A 126 13.03 -21.39 0.85
C GLY A 126 13.23 -20.88 2.29
N GLU A 127 14.29 -20.09 2.48
CA GLU A 127 14.70 -19.60 3.81
C GLU A 127 14.05 -18.26 4.22
N LEU A 128 13.50 -17.52 3.26
CA LEU A 128 12.94 -16.18 3.49
C LEU A 128 11.82 -16.17 4.56
N PRO A 129 10.83 -17.09 4.55
CA PRO A 129 9.79 -17.11 5.57
C PRO A 129 10.35 -17.17 6.99
N GLY A 130 11.36 -18.03 7.23
CA GLY A 130 12.00 -18.17 8.53
C GLY A 130 12.66 -16.87 9.01
N ARG A 131 13.36 -16.16 8.11
CA ARG A 131 13.95 -14.85 8.39
C ARG A 131 12.90 -13.82 8.81
N LEU A 132 11.80 -13.71 8.05
CA LEU A 132 10.75 -12.72 8.32
C LEU A 132 9.98 -13.03 9.62
N ILE A 133 9.71 -14.31 9.89
CA ILE A 133 9.12 -14.77 11.16
C ILE A 133 10.02 -14.38 12.34
N GLU A 134 11.34 -14.57 12.22
CA GLU A 134 12.27 -14.21 13.29
C GLU A 134 12.34 -12.69 13.51
N SER A 135 12.31 -11.89 12.45
CA SER A 135 12.18 -10.42 12.57
C SER A 135 10.94 -10.02 13.34
N CYS A 136 9.77 -10.61 13.04
CA CYS A 136 8.53 -10.35 13.79
C CYS A 136 8.64 -10.76 15.26
N ARG A 137 9.17 -11.96 15.57
CA ARG A 137 9.35 -12.44 16.96
C ARG A 137 10.27 -11.53 17.77
N ARG A 138 11.29 -10.96 17.13
CA ARG A 138 12.22 -9.99 17.73
C ARG A 138 11.71 -8.55 17.71
N LYS A 139 10.48 -8.29 17.24
CA LYS A 139 9.89 -6.96 17.10
C LYS A 139 10.73 -6.01 16.22
N ARG A 140 11.40 -6.57 15.20
CA ARG A 140 12.19 -5.84 14.20
C ARG A 140 11.34 -5.53 12.98
N ALA A 141 10.44 -4.58 13.15
CA ALA A 141 9.56 -4.06 12.12
C ALA A 141 9.50 -2.54 12.19
N ILE A 142 9.49 -1.87 11.04
CA ILE A 142 9.29 -0.42 10.95
C ILE A 142 8.10 -0.17 10.04
N ASP A 143 7.19 0.66 10.52
CA ASP A 143 6.04 1.12 9.76
C ASP A 143 6.44 2.33 8.92
N LEU A 144 6.17 2.24 7.62
CA LEU A 144 6.49 3.29 6.65
C LEU A 144 5.25 4.01 6.16
N SER A 145 4.09 3.85 6.81
CA SER A 145 2.84 4.50 6.41
C SER A 145 2.27 5.44 7.47
N PRO A 146 1.73 6.60 7.07
CA PRO A 146 1.10 7.51 7.99
C PRO A 146 -0.21 6.93 8.54
N VAL A 147 -0.64 7.45 9.69
CA VAL A 147 -2.01 7.27 10.14
C VAL A 147 -2.91 8.22 9.35
N LEU A 148 -3.91 7.67 8.66
CA LEU A 148 -4.93 8.40 7.94
C LEU A 148 -5.91 9.05 8.91
N SER A 149 -6.07 10.36 8.78
CA SER A 149 -6.93 11.19 9.62
C SER A 149 -7.36 12.43 8.80
N PRO A 150 -8.57 12.96 9.02
CA PRO A 150 -9.02 14.20 8.37
C PRO A 150 -8.17 15.41 8.71
N ARG A 151 -7.28 15.31 9.71
CA ARG A 151 -6.42 16.40 10.14
C ARG A 151 -5.20 16.60 9.23
N TYR A 152 -4.83 15.61 8.42
CA TYR A 152 -3.61 15.67 7.60
C TYR A 152 -3.93 15.85 6.10
N PRO A 153 -3.04 16.50 5.34
CA PRO A 153 -3.19 16.70 3.89
C PRO A 153 -2.83 15.42 3.10
N LEU A 154 -3.63 14.38 3.22
CA LEU A 154 -3.31 13.02 2.74
C LEU A 154 -3.51 12.81 1.23
N THR A 155 -4.10 13.77 0.54
CA THR A 155 -4.49 13.66 -0.87
C THR A 155 -4.11 14.93 -1.62
N SER A 156 -3.71 14.79 -2.88
CA SER A 156 -3.35 15.93 -3.73
C SER A 156 -4.53 16.91 -3.88
N PRO A 157 -4.31 18.22 -3.67
CA PRO A 157 -5.31 19.26 -3.91
C PRO A 157 -5.50 19.59 -5.40
N GLY A 158 -4.74 18.96 -6.30
CA GLY A 158 -4.73 19.26 -7.74
C GLY A 158 -3.90 20.50 -8.10
N PHE A 159 -3.74 20.77 -9.40
CA PHE A 159 -3.03 21.97 -9.89
C PHE A 159 -3.96 23.16 -10.04
N GLY A 160 -5.27 22.92 -10.11
CA GLY A 160 -6.28 23.96 -10.28
C GLY A 160 -7.65 23.62 -9.69
N THR A 161 -8.57 24.56 -9.82
CA THR A 161 -9.95 24.42 -9.35
C THR A 161 -10.62 23.22 -10.03
N GLY A 162 -11.10 22.28 -9.21
CA GLY A 162 -11.78 21.08 -9.70
C GLY A 162 -10.87 19.90 -10.05
N GLU A 163 -9.56 20.03 -9.88
CA GLU A 163 -8.58 18.96 -10.12
C GLU A 163 -8.17 18.22 -8.82
N HIS A 164 -8.89 18.48 -7.74
CA HIS A 164 -8.60 17.91 -6.43
C HIS A 164 -9.01 16.45 -6.34
N ARG A 165 -8.25 15.68 -5.57
CA ARG A 165 -8.69 14.36 -5.11
C ARG A 165 -9.62 14.50 -3.92
N GLN A 166 -10.44 13.46 -3.71
CA GLN A 166 -11.35 13.41 -2.57
C GLN A 166 -10.56 13.32 -1.26
N VAL A 167 -10.73 14.31 -0.38
CA VAL A 167 -10.09 14.33 0.94
C VAL A 167 -10.57 13.16 1.81
N TYR A 168 -9.69 12.70 2.70
CA TYR A 168 -10.01 11.66 3.68
C TYR A 168 -11.04 12.17 4.70
N LEU A 169 -12.16 11.48 4.80
CA LEU A 169 -13.20 11.72 5.81
C LEU A 169 -13.41 10.46 6.65
N LYS A 170 -13.65 10.68 7.95
CA LYS A 170 -14.20 9.69 8.86
C LYS A 170 -15.68 9.97 9.04
N ILE A 171 -16.51 8.95 8.87
CA ILE A 171 -17.98 9.07 8.91
C ILE A 171 -18.51 8.11 9.96
N ASP A 172 -18.94 8.62 11.12
CA ASP A 172 -19.64 7.83 12.12
C ASP A 172 -21.10 7.65 11.68
N PHE A 173 -21.61 6.42 11.63
CA PHE A 173 -22.93 6.14 11.02
C PHE A 173 -23.87 5.24 11.83
N LEU A 174 -23.36 4.47 12.81
CA LEU A 174 -24.19 3.62 13.66
C LEU A 174 -23.56 3.46 15.04
N TYR A 175 -24.28 3.80 16.09
CA TYR A 175 -23.84 3.51 17.46
C TYR A 175 -24.19 2.05 17.82
N SER A 176 -23.21 1.31 18.30
CA SER A 176 -23.36 -0.04 18.82
C SER A 176 -23.36 0.00 20.34
N GLU A 177 -24.52 -0.24 20.95
CA GLU A 177 -24.67 -0.22 22.41
C GLU A 177 -23.85 -1.32 23.09
N TYR A 178 -23.76 -2.50 22.49
CA TYR A 178 -23.05 -3.65 23.08
C TYR A 178 -21.52 -3.52 22.98
N LEU A 179 -21.01 -2.76 22.01
CA LEU A 179 -19.58 -2.43 21.91
C LEU A 179 -19.23 -1.07 22.55
N ASP A 180 -20.24 -0.31 22.99
CA ASP A 180 -20.11 1.08 23.44
C ASP A 180 -19.28 1.95 22.49
N MET A 181 -19.59 1.91 21.19
CA MET A 181 -18.84 2.66 20.19
C MET A 181 -19.63 2.99 18.93
N TRP A 182 -19.21 4.05 18.23
CA TRP A 182 -19.68 4.34 16.89
C TRP A 182 -18.96 3.50 15.85
N HIS A 183 -19.72 2.68 15.11
CA HIS A 183 -19.29 2.21 13.81
C HIS A 183 -19.05 3.40 12.91
N HIS A 184 -17.90 3.38 12.26
CA HIS A 184 -17.52 4.40 11.32
C HIS A 184 -16.96 3.80 10.05
N GLY A 185 -17.17 4.54 8.97
CA GLY A 185 -16.59 4.29 7.67
C GLY A 185 -15.56 5.36 7.33
N HIS A 186 -14.80 5.08 6.27
CA HIS A 186 -13.83 6.00 5.71
C HIS A 186 -14.21 6.30 4.27
N LEU A 187 -14.36 7.58 3.94
CA LEU A 187 -14.42 8.03 2.55
C LEU A 187 -13.03 8.56 2.21
N MET A 188 -12.36 7.92 1.24
CA MET A 188 -11.01 8.31 0.85
C MET A 188 -10.80 8.11 -0.65
N ASP A 189 -9.98 8.98 -1.23
CA ASP A 189 -9.38 8.69 -2.52
C ASP A 189 -8.46 7.46 -2.41
N SER A 190 -8.39 6.72 -3.50
CA SER A 190 -7.57 5.51 -3.60
C SER A 190 -6.05 5.77 -3.49
N MET A 191 -5.63 7.04 -3.54
CA MET A 191 -4.26 7.52 -3.33
C MET A 191 -4.10 8.34 -2.04
N ALA A 192 -5.00 8.18 -1.06
CA ALA A 192 -4.86 8.83 0.24
C ALA A 192 -3.75 8.19 1.09
N GLY A 193 -2.70 8.95 1.41
CA GLY A 193 -1.54 8.47 2.16
C GLY A 193 -0.73 7.43 1.36
N THR A 194 -0.12 6.44 2.03
CA THR A 194 0.71 5.44 1.35
C THR A 194 -0.12 4.58 0.40
N HIS A 195 0.27 4.58 -0.88
CA HIS A 195 -0.51 3.91 -1.91
C HIS A 195 0.33 3.37 -3.07
N LEU A 196 -0.27 2.48 -3.85
CA LEU A 196 0.29 1.86 -5.06
C LEU A 196 -0.07 2.66 -6.29
N VAL A 197 0.89 2.85 -7.17
CA VAL A 197 0.68 3.36 -8.53
C VAL A 197 0.90 2.23 -9.52
N PRO A 198 -0.17 1.61 -10.08
CA PRO A 198 -0.05 0.56 -11.07
C PRO A 198 0.21 1.14 -12.48
N PRO A 199 0.61 0.32 -13.48
CA PRO A 199 0.82 0.82 -14.84
C PRO A 199 -0.44 1.45 -15.47
N SER A 200 -1.64 0.98 -15.12
CA SER A 200 -2.90 1.54 -15.61
C SER A 200 -3.19 2.95 -15.10
N TYR A 201 -2.43 3.48 -14.13
CA TYR A 201 -2.58 4.85 -13.66
C TYR A 201 -2.34 5.87 -14.78
N ALA A 202 -1.27 5.66 -15.57
CA ALA A 202 -0.83 6.60 -16.60
C ALA A 202 -0.90 6.04 -18.02
N LEU A 203 -1.18 4.74 -18.18
CA LEU A 203 -1.32 4.10 -19.47
C LEU A 203 -2.78 3.73 -19.75
N PRO A 204 -3.29 3.98 -20.96
CA PRO A 204 -4.56 3.45 -21.39
C PRO A 204 -4.45 1.96 -21.70
N PRO A 205 -5.58 1.24 -21.72
CA PRO A 205 -5.65 -0.12 -22.22
C PRO A 205 -5.19 -0.22 -23.67
N ARG A 206 -4.82 -1.44 -24.08
CA ARG A 206 -4.52 -1.75 -25.48
C ARG A 206 -5.74 -1.41 -26.34
N ASP A 207 -5.50 -0.79 -27.49
CA ASP A 207 -6.52 -0.45 -28.51
C ASP A 207 -7.58 0.58 -28.08
N THR A 208 -7.38 1.30 -26.96
CA THR A 208 -8.21 2.44 -26.59
C THR A 208 -7.71 3.72 -27.26
N ALA A 209 -8.53 4.35 -28.09
CA ALA A 209 -8.24 5.68 -28.62
C ALA A 209 -8.39 6.72 -27.51
N VAL A 210 -7.29 7.36 -27.12
CA VAL A 210 -7.31 8.43 -26.11
C VAL A 210 -7.29 9.79 -26.80
N GLN A 211 -8.24 10.64 -26.45
CA GLN A 211 -8.26 12.03 -26.86
C GLN A 211 -7.50 12.88 -25.84
N TYR A 212 -6.26 13.22 -26.14
CA TYR A 212 -5.49 14.17 -25.34
C TYR A 212 -5.77 15.62 -25.74
N SER A 213 -5.67 16.53 -24.77
CA SER A 213 -5.57 17.97 -25.03
C SER A 213 -4.38 18.27 -25.95
N PRO A 214 -4.38 19.40 -26.69
CA PRO A 214 -3.23 19.77 -27.54
C PRO A 214 -1.90 19.79 -26.79
N GLU A 215 -1.92 20.27 -25.54
CA GLU A 215 -0.75 20.33 -24.67
C GLU A 215 -0.20 18.94 -24.33
N VAL A 216 -1.05 18.03 -23.83
CA VAL A 216 -0.63 16.67 -23.47
C VAL A 216 -0.20 15.89 -24.72
N ARG A 217 -0.79 16.18 -25.88
CA ARG A 217 -0.34 15.59 -27.15
C ARG A 217 1.08 16.01 -27.51
N ALA A 218 1.41 17.30 -27.37
CA ALA A 218 2.77 17.78 -27.58
C ALA A 218 3.76 17.16 -26.59
N TRP A 219 3.35 16.96 -25.33
CA TRP A 219 4.19 16.24 -24.35
C TRP A 219 4.39 14.77 -24.72
N LEU A 220 3.36 14.11 -25.24
CA LEU A 220 3.46 12.74 -25.73
C LEU A 220 4.40 12.64 -26.93
N GLU A 221 4.32 13.57 -27.88
CA GLU A 221 5.22 13.63 -29.03
C GLU A 221 6.69 13.78 -28.59
N ASP A 222 6.99 14.68 -27.66
CA ASP A 222 8.34 14.84 -27.09
C ASP A 222 8.81 13.58 -26.34
N TYR A 223 7.92 12.96 -25.55
CA TYR A 223 8.22 11.71 -24.87
C TYR A 223 8.57 10.61 -25.89
N GLU A 224 7.75 10.43 -26.92
CA GLU A 224 7.92 9.36 -27.90
C GLU A 224 9.14 9.58 -28.80
N GLN A 225 9.48 10.83 -29.08
CA GLN A 225 10.72 11.18 -29.78
C GLN A 225 11.96 10.76 -28.97
N ARG A 226 11.93 10.90 -27.64
CA ARG A 226 13.09 10.63 -26.76
C ARG A 226 13.18 9.18 -26.30
N PHE A 227 12.05 8.56 -25.99
CA PHE A 227 11.99 7.27 -25.28
C PHE A 227 11.35 6.15 -26.09
N GLY A 228 10.87 6.46 -27.30
CA GLY A 228 10.05 5.56 -28.10
C GLY A 228 8.58 5.57 -27.66
N LYS A 229 7.76 4.83 -28.42
CA LYS A 229 6.31 4.81 -28.26
C LYS A 229 5.89 4.54 -26.80
N ARG A 230 4.93 5.31 -26.31
CA ARG A 230 4.33 5.09 -24.99
C ARG A 230 3.60 3.74 -24.96
N GLY A 231 3.77 3.00 -23.87
CA GLY A 231 3.13 1.70 -23.67
C GLY A 231 1.62 1.76 -23.44
N THR A 232 1.01 0.59 -23.25
CA THR A 232 -0.40 0.42 -22.87
C THR A 232 -0.48 -0.57 -21.72
N SER A 233 -1.45 -0.40 -20.81
CA SER A 233 -1.71 -1.37 -19.75
C SER A 233 -3.14 -1.29 -19.24
N SER A 234 -3.70 -2.44 -18.91
CA SER A 234 -4.96 -2.59 -18.17
C SER A 234 -4.72 -3.14 -16.75
N MET A 235 -3.47 -3.25 -16.31
CA MET A 235 -3.10 -3.79 -15.00
C MET A 235 -3.45 -2.78 -13.91
N THR A 236 -4.58 -3.01 -13.25
CA THR A 236 -5.05 -2.29 -12.06
C THR A 236 -4.44 -2.87 -10.78
N THR A 237 -4.59 -2.17 -9.66
CA THR A 237 -3.88 -2.48 -8.39
C THR A 237 -4.08 -3.91 -7.89
N GLU A 238 -5.28 -4.48 -8.03
CA GLU A 238 -5.61 -5.84 -7.60
C GLU A 238 -4.98 -6.93 -8.47
N GLN A 239 -4.53 -6.54 -9.68
CA GLN A 239 -3.86 -7.40 -10.66
C GLN A 239 -2.33 -7.33 -10.54
N VAL A 240 -1.78 -6.35 -9.83
CA VAL A 240 -0.33 -6.25 -9.60
C VAL A 240 0.13 -7.48 -8.80
N PRO A 241 1.11 -8.25 -9.30
CA PRO A 241 1.69 -9.37 -8.57
C PRO A 241 2.31 -8.90 -7.26
N ILE A 242 2.02 -9.59 -6.15
CA ILE A 242 2.42 -9.14 -4.80
C ILE A 242 3.95 -9.14 -4.63
N GLU A 243 4.62 -10.04 -5.34
CA GLU A 243 6.07 -10.14 -5.38
C GLU A 243 6.74 -8.95 -6.07
N TRP A 244 6.01 -8.12 -6.81
CA TRP A 244 6.57 -6.87 -7.36
C TRP A 244 6.75 -5.80 -6.28
N THR A 245 5.92 -5.81 -5.24
CA THR A 245 5.94 -4.81 -4.15
C THR A 245 6.56 -5.35 -2.86
N CYS A 246 7.30 -6.46 -2.95
CA CYS A 246 8.04 -7.08 -1.86
C CYS A 246 9.47 -7.41 -2.30
N GLY A 247 10.48 -7.00 -1.53
CA GLY A 247 11.89 -7.20 -1.93
C GLY A 247 12.88 -6.63 -0.92
N ASN A 248 14.19 -6.78 -1.16
CA ASN A 248 15.17 -6.08 -0.33
C ASN A 248 15.02 -4.56 -0.54
N ALA A 249 14.99 -3.81 0.56
CA ALA A 249 14.89 -2.36 0.51
C ALA A 249 16.26 -1.75 0.16
N ARG A 250 16.30 -0.93 -0.90
CA ARG A 250 17.48 -0.14 -1.28
C ARG A 250 17.16 1.33 -1.15
N VAL A 251 17.49 1.90 0.01
CA VAL A 251 17.25 3.31 0.31
C VAL A 251 18.33 4.16 -0.33
N ILE A 252 17.93 5.06 -1.22
CA ILE A 252 18.81 6.03 -1.88
C ILE A 252 18.50 7.41 -1.31
N ASP A 253 19.42 7.95 -0.51
CA ASP A 253 19.32 9.31 0.04
C ASP A 253 19.54 10.35 -1.05
N VAL A 254 18.50 11.14 -1.33
CA VAL A 254 18.48 12.21 -2.32
C VAL A 254 18.21 13.57 -1.69
N ARG A 255 18.27 13.68 -0.37
CA ARG A 255 18.04 14.95 0.36
C ARG A 255 19.05 16.03 0.00
N PHE A 256 20.21 15.65 -0.53
CA PHE A 256 21.21 16.60 -1.04
C PHE A 256 20.70 17.45 -2.22
N LEU A 257 19.57 17.07 -2.85
CA LEU A 257 18.93 17.83 -3.92
C LEU A 257 18.02 18.96 -3.42
N ILE A 258 17.69 19.00 -2.12
CA ILE A 258 16.85 20.05 -1.54
C ILE A 258 17.57 21.40 -1.67
N GLY A 259 16.89 22.39 -2.21
CA GLY A 259 17.38 23.74 -2.49
C GLY A 259 18.16 23.87 -3.80
N SER A 260 18.09 22.88 -4.69
CA SER A 260 18.84 22.89 -5.95
C SER A 260 18.12 23.63 -7.09
N THR A 261 16.81 23.89 -6.97
CA THR A 261 16.04 24.68 -7.94
C THR A 261 16.07 26.18 -7.60
N GLN A 262 15.75 27.02 -8.58
CA GLN A 262 15.68 28.47 -8.39
C GLN A 262 14.24 28.94 -8.20
N SER A 263 14.00 29.85 -7.26
CA SER A 263 12.66 30.37 -6.97
C SER A 263 11.99 31.07 -8.16
N SER A 264 12.78 31.60 -9.10
CA SER A 264 12.29 32.19 -10.36
C SER A 264 11.72 31.17 -11.34
N GLN A 265 11.98 29.87 -11.11
CA GLN A 265 11.55 28.76 -11.96
C GLN A 265 10.44 27.93 -11.28
N TRP A 266 10.00 28.32 -10.09
CA TRP A 266 8.93 27.60 -9.38
C TRP A 266 7.56 27.83 -10.04
N PRO A 267 6.68 26.81 -10.06
CA PRO A 267 6.84 25.48 -9.46
C PRO A 267 7.85 24.59 -10.21
N ALA A 268 8.84 24.05 -9.49
CA ALA A 268 9.82 23.09 -10.01
C ALA A 268 10.27 22.13 -8.91
N SER A 269 10.53 20.89 -9.29
CA SER A 269 11.07 19.84 -8.40
C SER A 269 12.55 19.59 -8.71
N PRO A 270 13.39 19.34 -7.70
CA PRO A 270 14.71 18.75 -7.92
C PRO A 270 14.60 17.40 -8.63
N GLU A 271 15.40 17.19 -9.68
CA GLU A 271 15.32 15.95 -10.47
C GLU A 271 16.31 14.89 -9.97
N ILE A 272 15.79 13.70 -9.65
CA ILE A 272 16.61 12.52 -9.39
C ILE A 272 16.97 11.88 -10.72
N THR A 273 18.27 11.82 -11.01
CA THR A 273 18.81 11.34 -12.30
C THR A 273 19.39 9.93 -12.18
N ALA A 274 19.57 9.26 -13.32
CA ALA A 274 20.28 7.98 -13.38
C ALA A 274 21.73 8.05 -12.86
N GLU A 275 22.35 9.24 -12.88
CA GLU A 275 23.69 9.44 -12.34
C GLU A 275 23.70 9.35 -10.82
N HIS A 276 22.68 9.89 -10.14
CA HIS A 276 22.54 9.73 -8.69
C HIS A 276 22.43 8.25 -8.29
N ILE A 277 21.74 7.44 -9.10
CA ILE A 277 21.64 5.99 -8.87
C ILE A 277 23.01 5.32 -9.06
N ARG A 278 23.75 5.65 -10.12
CA ARG A 278 25.10 5.12 -10.35
C ARG A 278 26.06 5.46 -9.21
N GLN A 279 25.99 6.68 -8.69
CA GLN A 279 26.79 7.11 -7.54
C GLN A 279 26.42 6.32 -6.28
N HIS A 280 25.13 6.07 -6.03
CA HIS A 280 24.70 5.20 -4.94
C HIS A 280 25.24 3.77 -5.10
N GLU A 281 25.15 3.18 -6.30
CA GLU A 281 25.66 1.83 -6.56
C GLU A 281 27.18 1.72 -6.33
N GLN A 282 27.95 2.79 -6.59
CA GLN A 282 29.39 2.83 -6.29
C GLN A 282 29.68 2.80 -4.79
N GLN A 283 28.79 3.35 -3.95
CA GLN A 283 28.99 3.47 -2.51
C GLN A 283 28.40 2.30 -1.73
N ALA A 284 27.20 1.86 -2.11
CA ALA A 284 26.40 0.87 -1.38
C ALA A 284 26.34 -0.50 -2.08
N GLY A 285 27.01 -0.66 -3.22
CA GLY A 285 26.97 -1.86 -4.06
C GLY A 285 25.85 -1.83 -5.10
N PRO A 286 25.95 -2.65 -6.16
CA PRO A 286 25.00 -2.64 -7.27
C PRO A 286 23.57 -2.99 -6.82
N LEU A 287 22.59 -2.49 -7.55
CA LEU A 287 21.19 -2.90 -7.41
C LEU A 287 21.00 -4.30 -7.99
N ALA A 288 20.17 -5.12 -7.36
CA ALA A 288 19.83 -6.46 -7.82
C ALA A 288 18.39 -6.54 -8.36
N THR A 289 18.15 -7.49 -9.27
CA THR A 289 16.79 -7.81 -9.72
C THR A 289 15.91 -8.17 -8.53
N GLY A 290 14.73 -7.54 -8.45
CA GLY A 290 13.79 -7.75 -7.35
C GLY A 290 14.03 -6.89 -6.11
N ASP A 291 15.09 -6.07 -6.07
CA ASP A 291 15.20 -5.01 -5.07
C ASP A 291 14.04 -4.00 -5.23
N VAL A 292 13.61 -3.43 -4.10
CA VAL A 292 12.71 -2.28 -4.04
C VAL A 292 13.54 -1.04 -3.78
N VAL A 293 13.59 -0.12 -4.75
CA VAL A 293 14.34 1.13 -4.60
C VAL A 293 13.47 2.17 -3.92
N ILE A 294 13.94 2.74 -2.82
CA ILE A 294 13.22 3.74 -2.03
C ILE A 294 14.01 5.06 -2.06
N PHE A 295 13.41 6.12 -2.61
CA PHE A 295 13.98 7.45 -2.54
C PHE A 295 13.68 8.09 -1.20
N HIS A 296 14.73 8.42 -0.46
CA HIS A 296 14.65 9.20 0.77
C HIS A 296 14.86 10.68 0.44
N THR A 297 13.75 11.39 0.32
CA THR A 297 13.62 12.82 0.02
C THR A 297 13.46 13.67 1.29
N GLY A 298 12.98 13.08 2.39
CA GLY A 298 12.67 13.76 3.64
C GLY A 298 11.42 14.65 3.59
N HIS A 299 10.67 14.65 2.49
CA HIS A 299 9.59 15.61 2.25
C HIS A 299 8.38 15.36 3.15
N VAL A 300 7.82 14.14 3.14
CA VAL A 300 6.69 13.77 4.02
C VAL A 300 7.08 13.94 5.49
N ALA A 301 8.27 13.49 5.90
CA ALA A 301 8.75 13.63 7.27
C ALA A 301 8.78 15.10 7.74
N ARG A 302 9.11 16.04 6.85
CA ARG A 302 9.19 17.48 7.16
C ARG A 302 7.84 18.18 7.12
N HIS A 303 6.95 17.76 6.21
CA HIS A 303 5.78 18.55 5.82
C HIS A 303 4.42 17.92 6.11
N LEU A 304 4.34 16.63 6.45
CA LEU A 304 3.09 16.00 6.89
C LEU A 304 2.71 16.50 8.28
N LYS A 305 1.93 17.58 8.32
CA LYS A 305 1.49 18.26 9.54
C LYS A 305 -0.01 18.54 9.43
N PRO A 306 -0.72 18.70 10.56
CA PRO A 306 -2.10 19.13 10.51
C PRO A 306 -2.20 20.62 10.20
N ALA A 307 -3.39 21.05 9.76
CA ALA A 307 -3.70 22.46 9.62
C ALA A 307 -3.45 23.23 10.94
N PRO A 308 -2.91 24.46 10.89
CA PRO A 308 -2.61 25.26 9.69
C PRO A 308 -1.18 25.08 9.12
N GLY A 309 -0.41 24.08 9.58
CA GLY A 309 1.00 23.89 9.19
C GLY A 309 1.20 22.93 8.01
N ASP A 310 0.14 22.61 7.29
CA ASP A 310 0.01 21.53 6.30
C ASP A 310 0.39 21.93 4.87
N THR A 311 0.46 23.23 4.58
CA THR A 311 0.62 23.77 3.22
C THR A 311 1.90 23.33 2.53
N GLY A 312 2.97 23.08 3.29
CA GLY A 312 4.27 22.69 2.74
C GLY A 312 4.31 21.31 2.08
N LEU A 313 3.33 20.43 2.35
CA LEU A 313 3.33 19.09 1.75
C LEU A 313 2.95 19.16 0.26
N TRP A 314 1.92 19.95 -0.05
CA TRP A 314 1.32 20.04 -1.39
C TRP A 314 1.15 21.47 -1.88
N ALA A 315 0.41 22.28 -1.12
CA ALA A 315 -0.12 23.56 -1.62
C ALA A 315 0.97 24.57 -1.96
N ASP A 316 1.98 24.74 -1.11
CA ASP A 316 3.07 25.69 -1.37
C ASP A 316 3.97 25.24 -2.54
N PRO A 317 4.41 23.96 -2.62
CA PRO A 317 5.08 23.44 -3.81
C PRO A 317 4.31 23.60 -5.11
N LEU A 318 3.04 23.16 -5.14
CA LEU A 318 2.21 23.17 -6.36
C LEU A 318 1.89 24.60 -6.84
N SER A 319 1.74 25.55 -5.91
CA SER A 319 1.52 26.96 -6.25
C SER A 319 2.80 27.75 -6.52
N GLY A 320 3.97 27.11 -6.47
CA GLY A 320 5.26 27.74 -6.69
C GLY A 320 5.72 28.69 -5.57
N ARG A 321 5.11 28.61 -4.38
CA ARG A 321 5.56 29.34 -3.17
C ARG A 321 6.74 28.67 -2.47
N ALA A 322 6.96 27.40 -2.75
CA ALA A 322 8.09 26.61 -2.28
C ALA A 322 8.63 25.72 -3.41
N GLU A 323 9.85 25.22 -3.23
CA GLU A 323 10.42 24.17 -4.06
C GLU A 323 9.56 22.89 -3.99
N GLY A 324 9.46 22.17 -5.10
CA GLY A 324 8.90 20.83 -5.15
C GLY A 324 9.71 19.79 -4.37
N TRP A 325 9.14 18.62 -4.15
CA TRP A 325 9.92 17.49 -3.63
C TRP A 325 10.89 16.95 -4.70
N PRO A 326 12.04 16.37 -4.30
CA PRO A 326 12.87 15.59 -5.20
C PRO A 326 12.07 14.45 -5.86
N ALA A 327 12.13 14.37 -7.19
CA ALA A 327 11.33 13.42 -7.98
C ALA A 327 12.18 12.78 -9.09
N PRO A 328 12.05 11.45 -9.36
CA PRO A 328 12.73 10.83 -10.49
C PRO A 328 12.23 11.35 -11.84
N GLY A 329 13.18 11.52 -12.77
CA GLY A 329 12.88 11.69 -14.19
C GLY A 329 12.67 10.36 -14.95
N PRO A 330 12.15 10.40 -16.18
CA PRO A 330 11.94 9.21 -17.00
C PRO A 330 13.25 8.45 -17.29
N GLU A 331 14.38 9.12 -17.45
CA GLU A 331 15.69 8.47 -17.60
C GLU A 331 16.09 7.66 -16.36
N CYS A 332 15.79 8.17 -15.16
CA CYS A 332 16.04 7.46 -13.91
C CYS A 332 15.23 6.16 -13.85
N ILE A 333 13.93 6.22 -14.18
CA ILE A 333 13.06 5.04 -14.22
C ILE A 333 13.55 4.03 -15.27
N ALA A 334 13.92 4.48 -16.46
CA ALA A 334 14.47 3.61 -17.50
C ALA A 334 15.76 2.90 -17.05
N TYR A 335 16.62 3.60 -16.30
CA TYR A 335 17.84 3.03 -15.73
C TYR A 335 17.53 1.99 -14.64
N LEU A 336 16.63 2.29 -13.70
CA LEU A 336 16.21 1.34 -12.67
C LEU A 336 15.62 0.07 -13.30
N LYS A 337 14.81 0.21 -14.36
CA LYS A 337 14.32 -0.94 -15.11
C LYS A 337 15.46 -1.81 -15.65
N SER A 338 16.51 -1.19 -16.19
CA SER A 338 17.66 -1.92 -16.75
C SER A 338 18.43 -2.73 -15.70
N ARG A 339 18.25 -2.41 -14.41
CA ARG A 339 18.76 -3.17 -13.25
C ARG A 339 17.80 -4.26 -12.76
N GLY A 340 16.66 -4.48 -13.44
CA GLY A 340 15.68 -5.49 -13.04
C GLY A 340 14.73 -5.06 -11.92
N ILE A 341 14.70 -3.76 -11.59
CA ILE A 341 13.79 -3.21 -10.59
C ILE A 341 12.35 -3.21 -11.13
N ARG A 342 11.41 -3.62 -10.27
CA ARG A 342 9.96 -3.63 -10.56
C ARG A 342 9.18 -2.63 -9.71
N CYS A 343 9.67 -2.28 -8.52
CA CYS A 343 9.02 -1.32 -7.64
C CYS A 343 9.99 -0.20 -7.23
N VAL A 344 9.50 1.02 -7.37
CA VAL A 344 10.16 2.25 -6.92
C VAL A 344 9.25 2.90 -5.90
N ALA A 345 9.79 3.31 -4.77
CA ALA A 345 9.05 3.97 -3.71
C ALA A 345 9.66 5.31 -3.32
N THR A 346 8.88 6.16 -2.66
CA THR A 346 9.33 7.49 -2.23
C THR A 346 8.64 7.92 -0.94
N ASP A 347 9.35 8.68 -0.10
CA ASP A 347 8.77 9.45 1.02
C ASP A 347 8.40 10.88 0.62
N ALA A 348 8.22 11.12 -0.68
CA ALA A 348 7.49 12.25 -1.22
C ALA A 348 6.01 11.88 -1.42
N PRO A 349 5.12 12.89 -1.53
CA PRO A 349 3.70 12.65 -1.79
C PRO A 349 3.46 11.85 -3.07
N ASP A 350 4.23 12.13 -4.13
CA ASP A 350 4.16 11.51 -5.45
C ASP A 350 5.58 11.21 -5.98
N LEU A 351 5.75 10.22 -6.87
CA LEU A 351 6.97 10.04 -7.67
C LEU A 351 7.11 11.12 -8.75
N GLY A 352 5.98 11.63 -9.26
CA GLY A 352 5.98 12.80 -10.14
C GLY A 352 6.30 14.06 -9.34
N GLY A 353 7.12 14.95 -9.89
CA GLY A 353 7.35 16.28 -9.30
C GLY A 353 6.21 17.26 -9.54
N VAL A 354 6.38 18.51 -9.11
CA VAL A 354 5.35 19.56 -9.28
C VAL A 354 5.19 20.07 -10.73
N ASP A 355 6.11 19.73 -11.64
CA ASP A 355 5.95 20.01 -13.07
C ASP A 355 5.09 18.91 -13.71
N PRO A 356 3.89 19.22 -14.23
CA PRO A 356 2.94 18.22 -14.72
C PRO A 356 3.45 17.46 -15.95
N ARG A 357 4.23 18.12 -16.82
CA ARG A 357 4.82 17.48 -18.00
C ARG A 357 5.86 16.45 -17.58
N ARG A 358 6.78 16.81 -16.70
CA ARG A 358 7.84 15.92 -16.21
C ARG A 358 7.25 14.79 -15.38
N ALA A 359 6.29 15.06 -14.50
CA ALA A 359 5.57 14.05 -13.74
C ALA A 359 4.92 13.00 -14.66
N LEU A 360 4.17 13.45 -15.68
CA LEU A 360 3.48 12.55 -16.60
C LEU A 360 4.46 11.67 -17.41
N MET A 361 5.58 12.23 -17.86
CA MET A 361 6.62 11.46 -18.55
C MET A 361 7.24 10.38 -17.64
N THR A 362 7.44 10.67 -16.36
CA THR A 362 7.93 9.72 -15.36
C THR A 362 6.96 8.56 -15.21
N TYR A 363 5.66 8.82 -15.06
CA TYR A 363 4.64 7.77 -14.95
C TYR A 363 4.43 7.00 -16.25
N TRP A 364 4.50 7.66 -17.41
CA TRP A 364 4.50 6.97 -18.71
C TRP A 364 5.67 6.00 -18.84
N MET A 365 6.88 6.41 -18.43
CA MET A 365 8.03 5.52 -18.43
C MET A 365 7.84 4.36 -17.45
N LEU A 366 7.41 4.64 -16.22
CA LEU A 366 7.16 3.62 -15.18
C LEU A 366 6.20 2.54 -15.68
N GLY A 367 5.02 2.95 -16.17
CA GLY A 367 4.02 2.04 -16.70
C GLY A 367 4.50 1.31 -17.95
N SER A 368 5.17 2.00 -18.88
CA SER A 368 5.64 1.40 -20.16
C SER A 368 6.73 0.35 -19.94
N ARG A 369 7.39 0.38 -18.78
CA ARG A 369 8.41 -0.56 -18.36
C ARG A 369 7.88 -1.63 -17.41
N GLU A 370 6.56 -1.74 -17.23
CA GLU A 370 5.93 -2.68 -16.31
C GLU A 370 6.57 -2.60 -14.91
N MET A 371 6.65 -1.38 -14.39
CA MET A 371 7.07 -1.07 -13.03
C MET A 371 5.88 -0.44 -12.28
N VAL A 372 5.96 -0.48 -10.95
CA VAL A 372 4.97 0.11 -10.04
C VAL A 372 5.61 1.11 -9.09
N GLY A 373 4.80 2.06 -8.63
CA GLY A 373 5.18 3.06 -7.64
C GLY A 373 4.61 2.75 -6.27
N VAL A 374 5.33 3.01 -5.18
CA VAL A 374 4.74 3.13 -3.84
C VAL A 374 5.07 4.52 -3.28
N GLU A 375 4.05 5.33 -3.09
CA GLU A 375 4.22 6.75 -2.79
C GLU A 375 3.84 7.06 -1.35
N PHE A 376 4.21 8.24 -0.86
CA PHE A 376 3.80 8.76 0.44
C PHE A 376 4.29 7.89 1.61
N LEU A 377 5.55 7.45 1.56
CA LEU A 377 6.18 6.78 2.70
C LEU A 377 6.52 7.75 3.83
N THR A 378 6.65 7.20 5.03
CA THR A 378 7.13 7.85 6.26
C THR A 378 8.27 7.04 6.86
N SER A 379 9.03 7.61 7.79
CA SER A 379 10.07 6.89 8.55
C SER A 379 11.16 6.21 7.71
N VAL A 380 11.38 6.65 6.47
CA VAL A 380 12.38 6.06 5.56
C VAL A 380 13.81 6.24 6.11
N ASP A 381 14.04 7.27 6.91
CA ASP A 381 15.30 7.53 7.62
C ASP A 381 15.67 6.43 8.63
N GLN A 382 14.71 5.60 9.04
CA GLN A 382 14.91 4.53 10.02
C GLN A 382 15.18 3.16 9.37
N VAL A 383 15.06 3.04 8.04
CA VAL A 383 15.17 1.76 7.33
C VAL A 383 16.61 1.24 7.34
N PRO A 384 16.89 0.06 7.92
CA PRO A 384 18.22 -0.55 7.89
C PRO A 384 18.64 -1.03 6.51
N SER A 385 19.95 -1.19 6.28
CA SER A 385 20.50 -1.61 4.98
C SER A 385 20.13 -3.03 4.56
N ASP A 386 19.81 -3.90 5.50
CA ASP A 386 19.43 -5.30 5.28
C ASP A 386 17.92 -5.53 5.43
N ALA A 387 17.10 -4.49 5.27
CA ALA A 387 15.66 -4.61 5.46
C ALA A 387 14.93 -5.22 4.25
N TRP A 388 13.86 -5.96 4.52
CA TRP A 388 12.93 -6.50 3.53
C TRP A 388 11.65 -5.67 3.52
N PHE A 389 11.39 -4.99 2.41
CA PHE A 389 10.21 -4.18 2.18
C PHE A 389 9.00 -5.05 1.85
N LEU A 390 7.86 -4.70 2.45
CA LEU A 390 6.56 -5.30 2.19
C LEU A 390 5.53 -4.20 2.01
N PHE A 391 4.85 -4.19 0.88
CA PHE A 391 3.67 -3.36 0.67
C PHE A 391 2.56 -4.19 0.01
N ALA A 392 1.34 -4.05 0.51
CA ALA A 392 0.16 -4.65 -0.10
C ALA A 392 -0.97 -3.62 -0.17
N ALA A 393 -1.38 -3.27 -1.39
CA ALA A 393 -2.60 -2.50 -1.62
C ALA A 393 -3.83 -3.38 -1.37
N VAL A 394 -4.91 -2.79 -0.85
CA VAL A 394 -6.21 -3.44 -0.76
C VAL A 394 -6.64 -3.88 -2.17
N LYS A 395 -7.20 -5.10 -2.31
CA LYS A 395 -7.60 -5.66 -3.61
C LYS A 395 -8.95 -5.10 -4.09
N VAL A 396 -9.00 -3.80 -4.34
CA VAL A 396 -10.18 -3.14 -4.93
C VAL A 396 -10.16 -3.37 -6.45
N ARG A 397 -11.27 -3.85 -7.01
CA ARG A 397 -11.40 -4.11 -8.45
C ARG A 397 -11.29 -2.82 -9.26
N ASP A 398 -10.63 -2.90 -10.43
CA ASP A 398 -10.53 -1.81 -11.40
C ASP A 398 -9.90 -0.53 -10.81
N CYS A 399 -9.05 -0.68 -9.82
CA CYS A 399 -8.54 0.43 -9.04
C CYS A 399 -7.19 0.92 -9.60
N HIS A 400 -7.11 2.22 -9.93
CA HIS A 400 -5.95 2.85 -10.59
C HIS A 400 -4.96 3.53 -9.62
N GLY A 401 -5.22 3.44 -8.31
CA GLY A 401 -4.33 3.86 -7.23
C GLY A 401 -4.70 3.08 -5.98
N GLY A 402 -3.79 2.37 -5.33
CA GLY A 402 -4.17 1.33 -4.36
C GLY A 402 -3.79 1.70 -2.93
N PRO A 403 -4.72 2.05 -2.03
CA PRO A 403 -4.36 2.39 -0.67
C PRO A 403 -3.82 1.14 0.04
N GLY A 404 -2.80 1.30 0.87
CA GLY A 404 -2.18 0.17 1.55
C GLY A 404 -1.32 0.58 2.72
N ARG A 405 -0.46 -0.33 3.15
CA ARG A 405 0.52 -0.09 4.21
C ARG A 405 1.85 -0.70 3.82
N ALA A 406 2.89 0.12 3.93
CA ALA A 406 4.27 -0.29 3.75
C ALA A 406 4.90 -0.54 5.12
N ILE A 407 5.61 -1.66 5.24
CA ILE A 407 6.47 -1.95 6.38
C ILE A 407 7.81 -2.48 5.88
N VAL A 408 8.82 -2.47 6.76
CA VAL A 408 10.03 -3.27 6.57
C VAL A 408 10.26 -4.21 7.74
N LEU A 409 10.84 -5.37 7.46
CA LEU A 409 11.33 -6.35 8.44
C LEU A 409 12.83 -6.52 8.28
N TYR A 410 13.59 -6.58 9.37
CA TYR A 410 15.07 -6.68 9.34
C TYR A 410 15.58 -7.62 10.42
#